data_AF-A0A7X8YC35-F1
#
_entry.id   AF-A0A7X8YC35-F1
#
_cell.length_a   1.000
_cell.length_b   1.000
_cell.length_c   1.000
_cell.angle_alpha   90.00
_cell.angle_beta   90.00
_cell.angle_gamma   90.00
#
_symmetry.space_group_name_H-M   'P 1'
#
loop_
_entity.id
_entity.type
_entity.pdbx_description
1 polymer ?
#
loop_
_entity_poly.entity_id
_entity_poly.type
_entity_poly.pdbx_seq_one_letter_code
_entity_poly.pdbx_strand_id
1 'polypeptide(L)'
;MPVLKNARHEKFAQALAKGMTATDAYSEAGYKGDRTAAASRLSTNVNINRRNAHHRRKLSRLDHQQGINHMAAMVDLARTKAEKKEELDRWEKGPSESDRPAYPYGLTLFLDYPWPR
;
A
#
# COMPACT_ATOMS: atom_id res chain seq x y z
N MET A 1 15.94 -3.48 18.30
CA MET A 1 16.21 -3.25 19.74
C MET A 1 15.22 -4.06 20.58
N PRO A 2 15.63 -4.58 21.75
CA PRO A 2 14.76 -5.41 22.59
C PRO A 2 13.52 -4.63 23.05
N VAL A 3 12.42 -5.34 23.23
CA VAL A 3 11.14 -4.80 23.72
C VAL A 3 11.29 -4.43 25.20
N LEU A 4 10.65 -3.34 25.64
CA LEU A 4 10.65 -2.97 27.07
C LEU A 4 9.92 -4.05 27.87
N LYS A 5 10.47 -4.41 29.04
CA LYS A 5 9.87 -5.42 29.93
C LYS A 5 8.45 -5.07 30.39
N ASN A 6 8.15 -3.77 30.50
CA ASN A 6 6.84 -3.30 30.91
C ASN A 6 5.98 -2.97 29.68
N ALA A 7 4.88 -3.70 29.51
CA ALA A 7 3.93 -3.52 28.41
C ALA A 7 3.31 -2.11 28.35
N ARG A 8 3.13 -1.44 29.50
CA ARG A 8 2.58 -0.07 29.52
C ARG A 8 3.58 0.96 28.99
N HIS A 9 4.88 0.81 29.29
CA HIS A 9 5.91 1.67 28.69
C HIS A 9 5.98 1.48 27.18
N GLU A 10 5.78 0.25 26.72
CA GLU A 10 5.73 -0.06 25.29
C GLU A 10 4.52 0.62 24.62
N LYS A 11 3.32 0.53 25.21
CA LYS A 11 2.13 1.25 24.72
C LYS A 11 2.33 2.77 24.72
N PHE A 12 2.93 3.31 25.78
CA PHE A 12 3.25 4.74 25.87
C PHE A 12 4.22 5.17 24.76
N ALA A 13 5.30 4.42 24.53
CA ALA A 13 6.26 4.71 23.46
C ALA A 13 5.64 4.59 22.06
N GLN A 14 4.70 3.67 21.85
CA GLN A 14 3.95 3.55 20.60
C GLN A 14 3.01 4.74 20.38
N ALA A 15 2.28 5.16 21.41
CA ALA A 15 1.40 6.33 21.36
C ALA A 15 2.18 7.62 21.05
N LEU A 16 3.35 7.81 21.67
CA LEU A 16 4.24 8.94 21.35
C LEU A 16 4.74 8.89 19.90
N ALA A 17 5.08 7.70 19.39
CA ALA A 17 5.55 7.56 18.00
C ALA A 17 4.46 7.85 16.97
N LYS A 18 3.19 7.68 17.34
CA LYS A 18 2.01 8.08 16.54
C LYS A 18 1.74 9.59 16.58
N GLY A 19 2.46 10.36 17.41
CA GLY A 19 2.30 11.81 17.52
C GLY A 19 1.35 12.28 18.63
N MET A 20 0.91 11.39 19.52
CA MET A 20 0.08 11.78 20.67
C MET A 20 0.88 12.62 21.68
N THR A 21 0.20 13.49 22.43
CA THR A 21 0.82 14.21 23.55
C THR A 21 1.20 13.24 24.67
N ALA A 22 2.17 13.59 25.51
CA ALA A 22 2.59 12.72 26.61
C ALA A 22 1.44 12.39 27.58
N THR A 23 0.55 13.35 27.84
CA THR A 23 -0.59 13.17 28.74
C THR A 23 -1.62 12.19 28.16
N ASP A 24 -1.88 12.28 26.85
CA ASP A 24 -2.82 11.39 26.16
C ASP A 24 -2.22 10.00 26.01
N ALA A 25 -0.94 9.90 25.63
CA ALA A 25 -0.21 8.65 25.56
C ALA A 25 -0.18 7.91 26.91
N TYR A 26 -0.10 8.65 28.02
CA TYR A 26 -0.11 8.10 29.37
C TYR A 26 -1.49 7.51 29.74
N SER A 27 -2.55 8.21 29.34
CA SER A 27 -3.93 7.76 29.52
C SER A 27 -4.24 6.53 28.66
N GLU A 28 -3.80 6.55 27.40
CA GLU A 28 -3.95 5.45 26.43
C GLU A 28 -3.18 4.19 26.84
N ALA A 29 -2.00 4.36 27.45
CA ALA A 29 -1.24 3.27 28.06
C ALA A 29 -1.93 2.69 29.32
N GLY A 30 -3.02 3.31 29.78
CA GLY A 30 -3.90 2.86 30.84
C GLY A 30 -3.43 3.26 32.23
N TYR A 31 -2.52 4.22 32.38
CA TYR A 31 -2.08 4.68 33.70
C TYR A 31 -3.17 5.52 34.40
N LYS A 32 -3.27 5.39 35.73
CA LYS A 32 -4.20 6.16 36.59
C LYS A 32 -3.43 7.24 37.37
N GLY A 33 -4.09 8.34 37.74
CA GLY A 33 -3.54 9.40 38.60
C GLY A 33 -3.12 10.68 37.85
N ASP A 34 -2.35 11.54 38.52
CA ASP A 34 -1.89 12.84 38.01
C ASP A 34 -1.12 12.69 36.70
N ARG A 35 -1.82 13.04 35.62
CA ARG A 35 -1.43 12.69 34.24
C ARG A 35 -0.18 13.46 33.80
N THR A 36 -0.05 14.72 34.20
CA THR A 36 0.98 15.63 33.65
C THR A 36 2.37 15.37 34.23
N ALA A 37 2.50 15.30 35.56
CA ALA A 37 3.81 15.13 36.21
C ALA A 37 4.39 13.73 35.98
N ALA A 38 3.54 12.69 36.02
CA ALA A 38 3.96 11.32 35.76
C ALA A 38 4.33 11.09 34.29
N ALA A 39 3.54 11.63 33.34
CA ALA A 39 3.86 11.55 31.92
C ALA A 39 5.18 12.25 31.58
N SER A 40 5.44 13.43 32.15
CA SER A 40 6.71 14.15 31.94
C SER A 40 7.93 13.39 32.47
N ARG A 41 7.81 12.70 33.61
CA ARG A 41 8.89 11.83 34.11
C ARG A 41 9.10 10.61 33.21
N LEU A 42 8.03 10.10 32.61
CA LEU A 42 8.10 8.93 31.74
C LEU A 42 8.69 9.28 30.36
N SER A 43 8.41 10.47 29.85
CA SER A 43 8.93 10.94 28.57
C SER A 43 10.44 11.21 28.61
N THR A 44 10.98 11.62 29.76
CA THR A 44 12.43 11.82 29.95
C THR A 44 13.20 10.52 30.15
N ASN A 45 12.52 9.38 30.32
CA ASN A 45 13.20 8.10 30.47
C ASN A 45 13.92 7.69 29.17
N VAL A 46 15.24 7.47 29.26
CA VAL A 46 16.10 7.17 28.11
C VAL A 46 15.68 5.90 27.36
N ASN A 47 15.25 4.86 28.07
CA ASN A 47 14.84 3.59 27.45
C ASN A 47 13.56 3.77 26.62
N ILE A 48 12.61 4.54 27.15
CA ILE A 48 11.35 4.86 26.48
C ILE A 48 11.60 5.75 25.27
N ASN A 49 12.47 6.75 25.40
CA ASN A 49 12.77 7.66 24.30
C ASN A 49 13.52 6.95 23.16
N ARG A 50 14.46 6.06 23.50
CA ARG A 50 15.14 5.18 22.53
C ARG A 50 14.13 4.27 21.80
N ARG A 51 13.14 3.75 22.53
CA ARG A 51 12.07 2.92 21.96
C ARG A 51 11.13 3.73 21.07
N ASN A 52 10.74 4.93 21.47
CA ASN A 52 9.98 5.86 20.64
C ASN A 52 10.72 6.14 19.32
N ALA A 53 12.00 6.47 19.37
CA ALA A 53 12.82 6.70 18.18
C ALA A 53 12.90 5.48 17.25
N HIS A 54 12.82 4.26 17.79
CA HIS A 54 12.71 3.05 16.98
C HIS A 54 11.36 2.92 16.29
N HIS A 55 10.28 3.16 17.02
CA HIS A 55 8.93 3.13 16.44
C HIS A 55 8.77 4.17 15.34
N ARG A 56 9.28 5.39 15.53
CA ARG A 56 9.28 6.44 14.49
C ARG A 56 10.05 6.02 13.23
N ARG A 57 11.23 5.43 13.40
CA ARG A 57 12.01 4.88 12.27
C ARG A 57 11.26 3.76 11.55
N LYS A 58 10.61 2.87 12.30
CA LYS A 58 9.82 1.77 11.73
C LYS A 58 8.62 2.30 10.94
N LEU A 59 7.91 3.30 11.47
CA LEU A 59 6.78 3.94 10.78
C LEU A 59 7.22 4.61 9.48
N SER A 60 8.32 5.37 9.49
CA SER A 60 8.87 6.01 8.28
C SER A 60 9.24 5.00 7.18
N ARG A 61 9.82 3.85 7.55
CA ARG A 61 10.13 2.78 6.57
C ARG A 61 8.87 2.21 5.94
N LEU A 62 7.81 2.03 6.73
CA LEU A 62 6.54 1.50 6.23
C LEU A 62 5.89 2.49 5.25
N ASP A 63 5.89 3.78 5.59
CA ASP A 63 5.34 4.83 4.71
C ASP A 63 6.04 4.88 3.35
N HIS A 64 7.38 4.88 3.35
CA HIS A 64 8.16 4.83 2.12
C HIS A 64 7.88 3.56 1.29
N GLN A 65 7.74 2.41 1.95
CA GLN A 65 7.41 1.15 1.28
C GLN A 65 6.00 1.18 0.66
N GLN A 66 5.02 1.81 1.33
CA GLN A 66 3.67 1.98 0.78
C GLN A 66 3.71 2.83 -0.49
N GLY A 67 4.51 3.90 -0.51
CA GLY A 67 4.74 4.71 -1.71
C GLY A 67 5.33 3.88 -2.86
N ILE A 68 6.38 3.10 -2.60
CA ILE A 68 6.99 2.20 -3.60
C ILE A 68 5.97 1.19 -4.14
N ASN A 69 5.20 0.55 -3.26
CA ASN A 69 4.21 -0.45 -3.65
C ASN A 69 3.09 0.16 -4.50
N HIS A 70 2.64 1.37 -4.16
CA HIS A 70 1.63 2.09 -4.95
C HIS A 70 2.14 2.40 -6.36
N MET A 71 3.39 2.85 -6.48
CA MET A 71 4.00 3.11 -7.78
C MET A 71 4.19 1.82 -8.60
N ALA A 72 4.60 0.72 -7.97
CA ALA A 72 4.70 -0.59 -8.64
C ALA A 72 3.34 -1.04 -9.21
N ALA A 73 2.28 -0.94 -8.41
CA ALA A 73 0.92 -1.26 -8.86
C ALA A 73 0.47 -0.37 -10.05
N MET A 74 0.84 0.92 -10.05
CA MET A 74 0.55 1.80 -11.18
C MET A 74 1.30 1.40 -12.46
N VAL A 75 2.56 0.98 -12.36
CA VAL A 75 3.35 0.50 -13.50
C VAL A 75 2.76 -0.80 -14.07
N ASP A 76 2.35 -1.73 -13.21
CA ASP A 76 1.72 -2.99 -13.62
C ASP A 76 0.38 -2.74 -14.33
N LEU A 77 -0.42 -1.79 -13.83
CA LEU A 77 -1.66 -1.36 -14.50
C LEU A 77 -1.39 -0.70 -15.85
N ALA A 78 -0.33 0.10 -15.98
CA ALA A 78 0.04 0.70 -17.26
C ALA A 78 0.44 -0.37 -18.28
N ARG A 79 1.17 -1.41 -17.86
CA ARG A 79 1.54 -2.53 -18.71
C ARG A 79 0.32 -3.29 -19.22
N THR A 80 -0.60 -3.67 -18.33
CA THR A 80 -1.82 -4.41 -18.74
C THR A 80 -2.73 -3.59 -19.66
N LYS A 81 -2.79 -2.26 -19.48
CA LYS A 81 -3.50 -1.37 -20.42
C LYS A 81 -2.83 -1.32 -21.79
N ALA A 82 -1.50 -1.32 -21.84
CA ALA A 82 -0.76 -1.36 -23.11
C ALA A 82 -1.01 -2.68 -23.86
N GLU A 83 -0.94 -3.82 -23.16
CA GLU A 83 -1.24 -5.14 -23.74
C GLU A 83 -2.65 -5.22 -24.29
N LYS A 84 -3.66 -4.76 -23.53
CA LYS A 84 -5.05 -4.69 -24.02
C LYS A 84 -5.20 -3.77 -25.23
N LYS A 85 -4.44 -2.67 -25.28
CA LYS A 85 -4.46 -1.76 -26.42
C LYS A 85 -3.85 -2.42 -27.66
N GLU A 86 -2.74 -3.13 -27.53
CA GLU A 86 -2.13 -3.88 -28.64
C GLU A 86 -3.05 -4.98 -29.15
N GLU A 87 -3.77 -5.64 -28.24
CA GLU A 87 -4.80 -6.61 -28.59
C GLU A 87 -5.96 -5.94 -29.35
N LEU A 88 -6.48 -4.81 -28.85
CA LEU A 88 -7.50 -3.99 -29.53
C LEU A 88 -7.05 -3.53 -30.92
N ASP A 89 -5.85 -2.97 -31.04
CA ASP A 89 -5.27 -2.52 -32.31
C ASP A 89 -5.08 -3.69 -33.28
N ARG A 90 -4.79 -4.90 -32.77
CA ARG A 90 -4.70 -6.14 -33.58
C ARG A 90 -6.08 -6.57 -34.08
N TRP A 91 -7.12 -6.50 -33.26
CA TRP A 91 -8.49 -6.78 -33.68
C TRP A 91 -9.01 -5.72 -34.66
N GLU A 92 -8.69 -4.44 -34.45
CA GLU A 92 -9.13 -3.31 -35.30
C GLU A 92 -8.45 -3.30 -36.68
N LYS A 93 -7.15 -3.62 -36.75
CA LYS A 93 -6.45 -3.77 -38.03
C LYS A 93 -6.94 -4.96 -38.84
N GLY A 94 -7.59 -5.94 -38.19
CA GLY A 94 -8.02 -7.20 -38.79
C GLY A 94 -6.85 -8.00 -39.38
N PRO A 95 -7.07 -9.25 -39.79
CA PRO A 95 -6.07 -9.95 -40.60
C PRO A 95 -5.88 -9.17 -41.91
N SER A 96 -4.61 -8.96 -42.28
CA SER A 96 -4.21 -8.50 -43.62
C SER A 96 -4.97 -9.32 -44.67
N GLU A 97 -5.38 -8.72 -45.79
CA GLU A 97 -6.04 -9.41 -46.92
C GLU A 97 -5.26 -10.68 -47.34
N SER A 98 -3.94 -10.70 -47.14
CA SER A 98 -3.04 -11.83 -47.40
C SER A 98 -3.10 -12.98 -46.39
N ASP A 99 -3.61 -12.74 -45.18
CA ASP A 99 -3.75 -13.74 -44.10
C ASP A 99 -5.18 -14.30 -44.00
N ARG A 100 -6.11 -13.82 -44.82
CA ARG A 100 -7.46 -14.37 -44.90
C ARG A 100 -7.36 -15.77 -45.52
N PRO A 101 -7.96 -16.82 -44.91
CA PRO A 101 -8.02 -18.11 -45.57
C PRO A 101 -8.71 -17.91 -46.92
N ALA A 102 -8.07 -18.40 -47.99
CA ALA A 102 -8.61 -18.31 -49.34
C ALA A 102 -9.89 -19.16 -49.39
N TYR A 103 -11.03 -18.53 -49.12
CA TYR A 103 -12.32 -19.17 -49.29
C TYR A 103 -12.48 -19.43 -50.78
N PRO A 104 -12.60 -20.69 -51.20
CA PRO A 104 -12.88 -20.97 -52.59
C PRO A 104 -14.26 -20.35 -52.89
N TYR A 105 -14.38 -19.74 -54.08
CA TYR A 105 -15.61 -19.24 -54.70
C TYR A 105 -16.42 -18.16 -53.95
N GLY A 106 -16.16 -16.88 -54.25
CA GLY A 106 -17.21 -15.88 -54.58
C GLY A 106 -18.41 -15.64 -53.65
N LEU A 107 -18.39 -16.03 -52.37
CA LEU A 107 -19.38 -15.63 -51.39
C LEU A 107 -18.71 -14.86 -50.26
N THR A 108 -18.93 -13.55 -50.20
CA THR A 108 -18.81 -12.79 -48.96
C THR A 108 -19.94 -13.24 -48.02
N LEU A 109 -19.75 -14.41 -47.39
CA LEU A 109 -20.72 -14.99 -46.48
C LEU A 109 -20.77 -14.13 -45.22
N PHE A 110 -21.95 -13.57 -45.00
CA PHE A 110 -22.36 -12.80 -43.83
C PHE A 110 -22.51 -13.73 -42.59
N LEU A 111 -21.52 -14.57 -42.32
CA LEU A 111 -21.55 -15.60 -41.27
C LEU A 111 -20.12 -15.85 -40.78
N ASP A 112 -19.71 -15.14 -39.74
CA ASP A 112 -18.86 -15.67 -38.65
C ASP A 112 -18.62 -14.57 -37.60
N TYR A 113 -19.67 -14.17 -36.90
CA TYR A 113 -19.55 -13.37 -35.67
C TYR A 113 -20.57 -13.83 -34.62
N PRO A 114 -20.18 -14.62 -33.61
CA PRO A 114 -20.98 -14.77 -32.40
C PRO A 114 -20.84 -13.48 -31.56
N TRP A 115 -21.81 -12.58 -31.69
CA TRP A 115 -21.96 -11.40 -30.82
C TRP A 115 -22.37 -11.81 -29.39
N PRO A 116 -21.76 -11.27 -28.32
CA PRO A 116 -22.35 -11.37 -26.99
C PRO A 116 -23.40 -10.26 -26.78
N ARG A 117 -24.50 -10.61 -26.11
CA ARG A 117 -25.58 -9.71 -25.65
C ARG A 117 -25.15 -8.82 -24.49
#